data_AF-A1HSS0-F1
#
_entry.id   AF-A1HSS0-F1
#
_cell.length_a   1.000
_cell.length_b   1.000
_cell.length_c   1.000
_cell.angle_alpha   90.00
_cell.angle_beta   90.00
_cell.angle_gamma   90.00
#
_symmetry.space_group_name_H-M   'P 1'
#
loop_
_entity.id
_entity.type
_entity.pdbx_description
1 polymer ?
#
loop_
_entity_poly.entity_id
_entity_poly.type
_entity_poly.pdbx_seq_one_letter_code
_entity_poly.pdbx_strand_id
1 'polypeptide(L)'
;MPNFKIIQDIADQARVKVYGSQNLPLKTDVEGSLAITGPASGLLVTAPAQGLLVTAPAEGLNVTGPVGGLLVTAPSKGLMVTAPAEGLSITGPAGGLLVTAPANGLLVTSTGLSVVPTVATTDVSVEITGLTDTAGWPTDTYNVIGLRQFSFGIVNRATSAENAQATVKLQISPDGSTWVDNSSVVTLNQNSATALVASIFLKYARVYYAAVNAASTVDLSIFLQGQA
;
A
#
# COMPACT_ATOMS: atom_id res chain seq x y z
N MET A 1 -5.07 -53.10 60.91
CA MET A 1 -4.15 -52.22 60.16
C MET A 1 -4.98 -51.03 59.68
N PRO A 2 -4.64 -49.77 60.01
CA PRO A 2 -5.41 -48.63 59.51
C PRO A 2 -5.06 -48.38 58.04
N ASN A 3 -6.08 -48.26 57.18
CA ASN A 3 -5.90 -47.82 55.81
C ASN A 3 -5.55 -46.32 55.80
N PHE A 4 -4.33 -45.98 55.41
CA PHE A 4 -3.94 -44.61 55.16
C PHE A 4 -4.46 -44.19 53.79
N LYS A 5 -5.40 -43.23 53.77
CA LYS A 5 -5.87 -42.60 52.55
C LYS A 5 -4.78 -41.63 52.08
N ILE A 6 -4.06 -41.97 51.00
CA ILE A 6 -2.89 -41.22 50.51
C ILE A 6 -3.29 -39.86 49.90
N ILE A 7 -4.56 -39.70 49.50
CA ILE A 7 -5.07 -38.47 48.90
C ILE A 7 -6.35 -38.10 49.65
N GLN A 8 -6.39 -36.89 50.24
CA GLN A 8 -7.64 -36.33 50.76
C GLN A 8 -8.56 -36.03 49.57
N ASP A 9 -9.85 -36.37 49.66
CA ASP A 9 -10.87 -36.15 48.61
C ASP A 9 -11.22 -34.64 48.41
N ILE A 10 -10.22 -33.77 48.47
CA ILE A 10 -10.37 -32.35 48.13
C ILE A 10 -10.02 -32.26 46.64
N ALA A 11 -11.05 -32.27 45.80
CA ALA A 11 -10.91 -32.25 44.33
C ALA A 11 -9.98 -31.12 43.83
N ASP A 12 -9.92 -29.99 44.54
CA ASP A 12 -9.03 -28.87 44.24
C ASP A 12 -7.53 -29.16 44.39
N GLN A 13 -7.14 -30.17 45.17
CA GLN A 13 -5.75 -30.61 45.30
C GLN A 13 -5.34 -31.60 44.19
N ALA A 14 -6.29 -32.17 43.46
CA ALA A 14 -6.04 -33.09 42.35
C ALA A 14 -5.93 -32.40 40.97
N ARG A 15 -6.19 -31.08 40.89
CA ARG A 15 -6.06 -30.33 39.64
C ARG A 15 -4.60 -29.96 39.40
N VAL A 16 -4.05 -30.35 38.24
CA VAL A 16 -2.73 -29.94 37.78
C VAL A 16 -2.72 -28.41 37.64
N LYS A 17 -2.07 -27.71 38.57
CA LYS A 17 -1.84 -26.27 38.48
C LYS A 17 -0.60 -26.06 37.60
N VAL A 18 -0.79 -25.51 36.40
CA VAL A 18 0.31 -25.09 35.53
C VAL A 18 0.74 -23.70 35.98
N TYR A 19 1.98 -23.59 36.47
CA TYR A 19 2.55 -22.35 36.96
C TYR A 19 3.35 -21.64 35.86
N GLY A 20 3.28 -20.31 35.83
CA GLY A 20 4.19 -19.48 35.04
C GLY A 20 5.58 -19.37 35.69
N SER A 21 6.49 -18.63 35.06
CA SER A 21 7.90 -18.46 35.50
C SER A 21 8.09 -17.82 36.89
N GLN A 22 7.03 -17.28 37.49
CA GLN A 22 7.04 -16.69 38.83
C GLN A 22 6.30 -17.53 39.89
N ASN A 23 6.04 -18.82 39.62
CA ASN A 23 5.24 -19.71 40.50
C ASN A 23 3.84 -19.16 40.83
N LEU A 24 3.30 -18.27 39.99
CA LEU A 24 1.89 -17.84 40.05
C LEU A 24 1.06 -18.74 39.13
N PRO A 25 -0.09 -19.28 39.60
CA PRO A 25 -0.97 -20.06 38.74
C PRO A 25 -1.52 -19.18 37.62
N LEU A 26 -1.42 -19.65 36.38
CA LEU A 26 -2.05 -19.01 35.24
C LEU A 26 -3.58 -19.05 35.46
N LYS A 27 -4.21 -17.89 35.61
CA LYS A 27 -5.67 -17.80 35.74
C LYS A 27 -6.30 -17.90 34.35
N THR A 28 -7.05 -18.96 34.12
CA THR A 28 -7.99 -19.09 33.01
C THR A 28 -9.41 -18.91 33.53
N ASP A 29 -10.29 -18.32 32.72
CA ASP A 29 -11.72 -18.31 33.01
C ASP A 29 -12.35 -19.70 32.79
N VAL A 30 -13.66 -19.81 32.99
CA VAL A 30 -14.42 -21.06 32.84
C VAL A 30 -14.46 -21.59 31.41
N GLU A 31 -14.07 -20.76 30.43
CA GLU A 31 -13.99 -21.11 29.00
C GLU A 31 -12.54 -21.44 28.58
N GLY A 32 -11.58 -21.37 29.51
CA GLY A 32 -10.17 -21.63 29.26
C GLY A 32 -9.39 -20.42 28.71
N SER A 33 -9.98 -19.22 28.75
CA SER A 33 -9.37 -18.00 28.23
C SER A 33 -8.36 -17.42 29.21
N LEU A 34 -7.16 -17.11 28.72
CA LEU A 34 -6.06 -16.56 29.51
C LEU A 34 -6.07 -15.03 29.46
N ALA A 35 -6.37 -14.36 30.57
CA ALA A 35 -6.30 -12.90 30.66
C ALA A 35 -4.90 -12.45 31.09
N ILE A 36 -4.12 -11.88 30.16
CA ILE A 36 -2.82 -11.27 30.44
C ILE A 36 -2.99 -9.75 30.52
N THR A 37 -2.73 -9.15 31.69
CA THR A 37 -2.58 -7.70 31.81
C THR A 37 -1.12 -7.34 31.50
N GLY A 38 -0.90 -6.50 30.48
CA GLY A 38 0.43 -6.06 30.07
C GLY A 38 1.17 -5.26 31.17
N PRO A 39 2.51 -5.25 31.16
CA PRO A 39 3.30 -4.48 32.13
C PRO A 39 3.19 -2.97 31.86
N ALA A 40 3.45 -2.13 32.87
CA ALA A 40 3.32 -0.67 32.73
C ALA A 40 4.25 -0.04 31.67
N SER A 41 5.37 -0.71 31.35
CA SER A 41 6.49 -0.16 30.58
C SER A 41 6.77 -0.94 29.30
N GLY A 42 5.81 -0.92 28.37
CA GLY A 42 5.97 -1.50 27.03
C GLY A 42 5.50 -2.94 26.93
N LEU A 43 4.83 -3.29 25.82
CA LEU A 43 4.37 -4.64 25.52
C LEU A 43 4.77 -5.04 24.10
N LEU A 44 5.24 -6.28 23.93
CA LEU A 44 5.45 -6.92 22.63
C LEU A 44 4.43 -8.05 22.48
N VAL A 45 3.64 -8.01 21.41
CA VAL A 45 2.63 -9.04 21.11
C VAL A 45 2.92 -9.69 19.76
N THR A 46 2.98 -11.02 19.75
CA THR A 46 2.96 -11.85 18.53
C THR A 46 1.62 -12.56 18.46
N ALA A 47 0.82 -12.25 17.43
CA ALA A 47 -0.57 -12.68 17.33
C ALA A 47 -0.75 -14.12 16.78
N PRO A 48 -1.84 -14.82 17.15
CA PRO A 48 -2.28 -16.06 16.49
C PRO A 48 -2.97 -15.76 15.16
N ALA A 49 -3.02 -16.72 14.21
CA ALA A 49 -3.42 -16.47 12.82
C ALA A 49 -4.79 -15.79 12.58
N GLN A 50 -5.79 -15.98 13.46
CA GLN A 50 -7.21 -15.67 13.18
C GLN A 50 -7.72 -14.31 13.71
N GLY A 51 -6.84 -13.47 14.24
CA GLY A 51 -7.20 -12.14 14.73
C GLY A 51 -6.69 -11.87 16.14
N LEU A 52 -6.60 -10.59 16.51
CA LEU A 52 -6.07 -10.18 17.80
C LEU A 52 -6.72 -8.87 18.27
N LEU A 53 -7.05 -8.84 19.56
CA LEU A 53 -7.43 -7.63 20.30
C LEU A 53 -6.33 -7.30 21.31
N VAL A 54 -5.82 -6.07 21.28
CA VAL A 54 -4.79 -5.62 22.23
C VAL A 54 -5.25 -4.37 22.99
N THR A 55 -5.16 -4.44 24.32
CA THR A 55 -5.18 -3.26 25.20
C THR A 55 -3.74 -2.93 25.60
N ALA A 56 -3.24 -1.78 25.13
CA ALA A 56 -1.85 -1.38 25.33
C ALA A 56 -1.57 -0.86 26.75
N PRO A 57 -0.30 -0.96 27.23
CA PRO A 57 0.16 -0.20 28.39
C PRO A 57 0.35 1.30 28.07
N ALA A 58 0.71 2.13 29.04
CA ALA A 58 0.77 3.58 28.84
C ALA A 58 1.94 4.02 27.92
N GLU A 59 3.11 3.38 28.05
CA GLU A 59 4.38 3.93 27.55
C GLU A 59 4.79 3.46 26.15
N GLY A 60 4.19 2.39 25.62
CA GLY A 60 4.48 1.93 24.26
C GLY A 60 3.97 0.52 23.94
N LEU A 61 3.74 0.23 22.66
CA LEU A 61 3.29 -1.08 22.20
C LEU A 61 3.90 -1.38 20.83
N ASN A 62 4.42 -2.60 20.67
CA ASN A 62 4.84 -3.16 19.39
C ASN A 62 4.03 -4.43 19.10
N VAL A 63 3.35 -4.47 17.95
CA VAL A 63 2.52 -5.61 17.53
C VAL A 63 2.93 -6.10 16.15
N THR A 64 3.19 -7.39 16.05
CA THR A 64 3.15 -8.11 14.77
C THR A 64 1.77 -8.70 14.60
N GLY A 65 1.02 -8.16 13.64
CA GLY A 65 -0.38 -8.51 13.40
C GLY A 65 -0.57 -9.95 12.91
N PRO A 66 -1.78 -10.51 13.10
CA PRO A 66 -2.14 -11.83 12.59
C PRO A 66 -2.38 -11.82 11.07
N VAL A 67 -2.82 -12.94 10.49
CA VAL A 67 -3.29 -12.94 9.08
C VAL A 67 -4.66 -12.28 8.99
N GLY A 68 -5.57 -12.61 9.91
CA GLY A 68 -6.86 -11.94 10.10
C GLY A 68 -6.75 -10.52 10.68
N GLY A 69 -7.86 -9.82 10.86
CA GLY A 69 -7.87 -8.42 11.31
C GLY A 69 -7.27 -8.17 12.70
N LEU A 70 -6.84 -6.92 12.95
CA LEU A 70 -6.25 -6.47 14.23
C LEU A 70 -6.97 -5.22 14.73
N LEU A 71 -7.37 -5.24 16.01
CA LEU A 71 -7.93 -4.09 16.72
C LEU A 71 -7.03 -3.72 17.91
N VAL A 72 -6.59 -2.46 17.97
CA VAL A 72 -5.68 -1.96 19.02
C VAL A 72 -6.24 -0.69 19.66
N THR A 73 -6.30 -0.69 20.99
CA THR A 73 -6.37 0.54 21.78
C THR A 73 -4.95 0.97 22.11
N ALA A 74 -4.49 2.07 21.52
CA ALA A 74 -3.09 2.47 21.52
C ALA A 74 -2.61 3.04 22.88
N PRO A 75 -1.30 2.92 23.19
CA PRO A 75 -0.65 3.60 24.32
C PRO A 75 -0.68 5.12 24.15
N SER A 76 -0.35 5.89 25.20
CA SER A 76 -0.32 7.35 25.08
C SER A 76 0.92 7.87 24.35
N LYS A 77 2.07 7.18 24.44
CA LYS A 77 3.37 7.71 23.96
C LYS A 77 3.87 7.19 22.61
N GLY A 78 3.42 6.04 22.13
CA GLY A 78 3.81 5.57 20.80
C GLY A 78 3.40 4.14 20.47
N LEU A 79 2.96 3.91 19.24
CA LEU A 79 2.52 2.60 18.75
C LEU A 79 3.25 2.26 17.45
N MET A 80 3.83 1.05 17.41
CA MET A 80 4.36 0.45 16.18
C MET A 80 3.57 -0.82 15.85
N VAL A 81 3.04 -0.90 14.63
CA VAL A 81 2.28 -2.06 14.16
C VAL A 81 2.75 -2.50 12.79
N THR A 82 3.10 -3.78 12.66
CA THR A 82 3.13 -4.46 11.37
C THR A 82 1.73 -5.02 11.14
N ALA A 83 0.96 -4.41 10.23
CA ALA A 83 -0.46 -4.70 10.10
C ALA A 83 -0.75 -6.08 9.48
N PRO A 84 -1.90 -6.69 9.81
CA PRO A 84 -2.41 -7.88 9.13
C PRO A 84 -2.75 -7.61 7.67
N ALA A 85 -2.95 -8.65 6.86
CA ALA A 85 -3.36 -8.48 5.46
C ALA A 85 -4.80 -7.91 5.32
N GLU A 86 -5.71 -8.39 6.19
CA GLU A 86 -7.16 -8.20 6.07
C GLU A 86 -7.71 -6.92 6.73
N GLY A 87 -6.85 -6.05 7.26
CA GLY A 87 -7.25 -4.73 7.75
C GLY A 87 -6.93 -4.46 9.23
N LEU A 88 -6.78 -3.17 9.54
CA LEU A 88 -6.31 -2.69 10.84
C LEU A 88 -7.18 -1.51 11.32
N SER A 89 -7.66 -1.61 12.56
CA SER A 89 -8.37 -0.54 13.24
C SER A 89 -7.62 -0.12 14.50
N ILE A 90 -7.38 1.18 14.64
CA ILE A 90 -6.66 1.77 15.77
C ILE A 90 -7.40 3.00 16.30
N THR A 91 -7.64 3.00 17.62
CA THR A 91 -7.90 4.24 18.36
C THR A 91 -6.55 4.86 18.71
N GLY A 92 -6.22 5.98 18.07
CA GLY A 92 -4.85 6.46 17.94
C GLY A 92 -4.20 6.97 19.24
N PRO A 93 -2.87 6.84 19.36
CA PRO A 93 -2.11 7.37 20.48
C PRO A 93 -2.09 8.91 20.47
N ALA A 94 -1.83 9.53 21.62
CA ALA A 94 -1.54 10.97 21.69
C ALA A 94 -0.12 11.29 21.17
N GLY A 95 0.80 10.33 21.27
CA GLY A 95 2.13 10.36 20.68
C GLY A 95 2.13 9.95 19.20
N GLY A 96 3.32 9.60 18.68
CA GLY A 96 3.48 9.17 17.29
C GLY A 96 2.89 7.78 17.00
N LEU A 97 2.49 7.56 15.75
CA LEU A 97 2.02 6.28 15.23
C LEU A 97 2.84 5.89 14.00
N LEU A 98 3.43 4.70 14.00
CA LEU A 98 4.07 4.12 12.83
C LEU A 98 3.36 2.81 12.47
N VAL A 99 2.79 2.75 11.26
CA VAL A 99 2.04 1.59 10.77
C VAL A 99 2.51 1.27 9.36
N THR A 100 2.90 0.02 9.12
CA THR A 100 2.96 -0.51 7.75
C THR A 100 1.54 -0.87 7.36
N ALA A 101 0.96 -0.16 6.39
CA ALA A 101 -0.47 -0.28 6.08
C ALA A 101 -0.85 -1.69 5.55
N PRO A 102 -2.02 -2.22 5.95
CA PRO A 102 -2.59 -3.46 5.42
C PRO A 102 -3.07 -3.27 3.97
N ALA A 103 -3.12 -4.36 3.20
CA ALA A 103 -3.57 -4.33 1.81
C ALA A 103 -5.05 -3.91 1.68
N ASN A 104 -5.89 -4.33 2.63
CA ASN A 104 -7.34 -4.13 2.59
C ASN A 104 -7.83 -2.87 3.34
N GLY A 105 -6.91 -1.97 3.72
CA GLY A 105 -7.24 -0.64 4.24
C GLY A 105 -6.98 -0.41 5.73
N LEU A 106 -6.67 0.84 6.07
CA LEU A 106 -6.31 1.31 7.41
C LEU A 106 -7.32 2.36 7.89
N LEU A 107 -7.92 2.15 9.06
CA LEU A 107 -8.73 3.17 9.74
C LEU A 107 -8.04 3.61 11.03
N VAL A 108 -7.73 4.91 11.12
CA VAL A 108 -7.18 5.56 12.33
C VAL A 108 -8.13 6.65 12.79
N THR A 109 -8.55 6.58 14.05
CA THR A 109 -9.31 7.65 14.70
C THR A 109 -8.48 8.25 15.81
N SER A 110 -8.03 9.50 15.66
CA SER A 110 -7.17 10.19 16.65
C SER A 110 -7.48 11.68 16.73
N THR A 111 -7.41 12.26 17.93
CA THR A 111 -7.42 13.71 18.15
C THR A 111 -5.98 14.20 18.34
N GLY A 112 -5.31 14.61 17.25
CA GLY A 112 -3.98 15.25 17.34
C GLY A 112 -2.85 14.64 16.50
N LEU A 113 -3.09 13.55 15.78
CA LEU A 113 -2.09 12.95 14.89
C LEU A 113 -2.06 13.68 13.53
N SER A 114 -0.89 14.15 13.11
CA SER A 114 -0.67 14.62 11.73
C SER A 114 -0.44 13.42 10.82
N VAL A 115 -1.33 13.21 9.86
CA VAL A 115 -1.21 12.13 8.86
C VAL A 115 -0.57 12.70 7.60
N VAL A 116 0.69 12.33 7.35
CA VAL A 116 1.38 12.63 6.09
C VAL A 116 1.45 11.33 5.29
N PRO A 117 0.55 11.10 4.31
CA PRO A 117 0.66 9.93 3.46
C PRO A 117 1.92 10.05 2.60
N THR A 118 2.76 9.00 2.59
CA THR A 118 3.78 8.85 1.56
C THR A 118 3.05 8.57 0.25
N VAL A 119 2.90 9.60 -0.57
CA VAL A 119 2.30 9.50 -1.90
C VAL A 119 3.25 8.68 -2.77
N ALA A 120 2.83 7.48 -3.15
CA ALA A 120 3.57 6.69 -4.13
C ALA A 120 3.51 7.42 -5.48
N THR A 121 4.67 7.78 -6.02
CA THR A 121 4.79 8.36 -7.36
C THR A 121 5.22 7.27 -8.34
N THR A 122 4.54 7.16 -9.48
CA THR A 122 5.05 6.35 -10.59
C THR A 122 5.80 7.25 -11.56
N ASP A 123 7.01 6.85 -11.95
CA ASP A 123 7.80 7.49 -13.00
C ASP A 123 8.34 6.38 -13.92
N VAL A 124 7.74 6.24 -15.11
CA VAL A 124 8.14 5.25 -16.11
C VAL A 124 8.52 5.97 -17.38
N SER A 125 9.72 5.71 -17.89
CA SER A 125 10.17 6.25 -19.18
C SER A 125 10.29 5.17 -20.24
N VAL A 126 9.98 5.54 -21.48
CA VAL A 126 10.24 4.75 -22.68
C VAL A 126 10.87 5.63 -23.75
N GLU A 127 11.87 5.10 -24.43
CA GLU A 127 12.55 5.77 -25.55
C GLU A 127 12.15 5.08 -26.85
N ILE A 128 11.63 5.87 -27.80
CA ILE A 128 11.35 5.45 -29.17
C ILE A 128 12.40 6.12 -30.04
N THR A 129 13.19 5.34 -30.76
CA THR A 129 14.22 5.87 -31.67
C THR A 129 13.92 5.49 -33.10
N GLY A 130 14.37 6.30 -34.05
CA GLY A 130 14.28 5.92 -35.46
C GLY A 130 12.89 6.02 -36.07
N LEU A 131 11.94 6.74 -35.46
CA LEU A 131 10.55 6.79 -35.91
C LEU A 131 10.44 7.54 -37.25
N THR A 132 9.95 6.83 -38.28
CA THR A 132 9.65 7.37 -39.62
C THR A 132 8.22 7.06 -40.07
N ASP A 133 7.49 6.25 -39.31
CA ASP A 133 6.14 5.84 -39.67
C ASP A 133 5.12 6.97 -39.42
N THR A 134 4.35 7.30 -40.46
CA THR A 134 3.32 8.34 -40.46
C THR A 134 1.92 7.81 -40.12
N ALA A 135 1.70 6.48 -40.17
CA ALA A 135 0.46 5.86 -39.72
C ALA A 135 0.34 5.84 -38.18
N GLY A 136 1.49 5.78 -37.51
CA GLY A 136 1.62 5.84 -36.07
C GLY A 136 1.41 4.51 -35.36
N TRP A 137 1.92 4.45 -34.14
CA TRP A 137 1.87 3.29 -33.27
C TRP A 137 1.56 3.70 -31.83
N PRO A 138 0.89 2.83 -31.07
CA PRO A 138 0.74 3.01 -29.63
C PRO A 138 2.01 2.59 -28.87
N THR A 139 2.25 3.20 -27.71
CA THR A 139 3.12 2.63 -26.68
C THR A 139 2.50 1.37 -26.08
N ASP A 140 3.27 0.71 -25.23
CA ASP A 140 2.73 -0.27 -24.29
C ASP A 140 1.60 0.31 -23.44
N THR A 141 0.77 -0.59 -22.90
CA THR A 141 -0.39 -0.24 -22.10
C THR A 141 0.00 -0.07 -20.63
N TYR A 142 -0.32 1.10 -20.07
CA TYR A 142 -0.09 1.38 -18.66
C TYR A 142 -1.39 1.20 -17.87
N ASN A 143 -1.33 0.42 -16.79
CA ASN A 143 -2.41 0.37 -15.81
C ASN A 143 -2.28 1.57 -14.87
N VAL A 144 -3.21 2.51 -14.98
CA VAL A 144 -3.21 3.77 -14.23
C VAL A 144 -4.26 3.77 -13.11
N ILE A 145 -4.92 2.64 -12.86
CA ILE A 145 -5.86 2.51 -11.74
C ILE A 145 -5.11 2.63 -10.41
N GLY A 146 -5.64 3.45 -9.51
CA GLY A 146 -4.99 3.76 -8.23
C GLY A 146 -4.17 5.06 -8.25
N LEU A 147 -3.97 5.67 -9.43
CA LEU A 147 -3.47 7.05 -9.53
C LEU A 147 -4.65 8.02 -9.50
N ARG A 148 -4.59 9.03 -8.63
CA ARG A 148 -5.56 10.14 -8.56
C ARG A 148 -5.43 11.05 -9.77
N GLN A 149 -4.19 11.28 -10.20
CA GLN A 149 -3.85 12.09 -11.35
C GLN A 149 -2.63 11.47 -12.04
N PHE A 150 -2.60 11.50 -13.37
CA PHE A 150 -1.43 11.11 -14.15
C PHE A 150 -1.29 12.01 -15.37
N SER A 151 -0.07 12.12 -15.86
CA SER A 151 0.27 12.83 -17.08
C SER A 151 1.34 12.06 -17.86
N PHE A 152 1.33 12.24 -19.17
CA PHE A 152 2.43 11.81 -20.02
C PHE A 152 3.23 13.04 -20.44
N GLY A 153 4.51 13.08 -20.07
CA GLY A 153 5.48 14.02 -20.64
C GLY A 153 6.11 13.40 -21.87
N ILE A 154 6.19 14.14 -22.98
CA ILE A 154 6.84 13.68 -24.20
C ILE A 154 7.87 14.71 -24.62
N VAL A 155 9.08 14.25 -24.93
CA VAL A 155 10.17 15.08 -25.45
C VAL A 155 10.59 14.51 -26.80
N ASN A 156 10.55 15.34 -27.84
CA ASN A 156 11.13 15.01 -29.13
C ASN A 156 12.61 15.37 -29.10
N ARG A 157 13.47 14.37 -29.16
CA ARG A 157 14.93 14.49 -29.10
C ARG A 157 15.60 14.20 -30.44
N ALA A 158 14.86 14.28 -31.55
CA ALA A 158 15.39 14.01 -32.87
C ALA A 158 16.64 14.84 -33.16
N THR A 159 17.74 14.18 -33.51
CA THR A 159 19.04 14.82 -33.77
C THR A 159 19.37 14.99 -35.24
N SER A 160 18.65 14.28 -36.13
CA SER A 160 19.21 13.88 -37.42
C SER A 160 18.48 14.40 -38.67
N ALA A 161 17.41 15.21 -38.54
CA ALA A 161 16.68 15.72 -39.71
C ALA A 161 16.09 17.13 -39.50
N GLU A 162 16.02 17.93 -40.57
CA GLU A 162 15.20 19.14 -40.62
C GLU A 162 13.71 18.76 -40.51
N ASN A 163 12.94 19.52 -39.75
CA ASN A 163 11.50 19.32 -39.56
C ASN A 163 11.10 17.92 -39.04
N ALA A 164 11.93 17.30 -38.19
CA ALA A 164 11.60 16.06 -37.50
C ALA A 164 10.48 16.28 -36.47
N GLN A 165 9.23 16.38 -36.95
CA GLN A 165 8.04 16.56 -36.14
C GLN A 165 7.34 15.22 -35.90
N ALA A 166 6.76 15.06 -34.73
CA ALA A 166 5.87 13.94 -34.42
C ALA A 166 4.49 14.44 -33.99
N THR A 167 3.48 13.62 -34.22
CA THR A 167 2.16 13.80 -33.63
C THR A 167 2.02 12.86 -32.45
N VAL A 168 1.43 13.34 -31.36
CA VAL A 168 1.14 12.54 -30.18
C VAL A 168 -0.27 12.82 -29.68
N LYS A 169 -0.93 11.78 -29.16
CA LYS A 169 -2.22 11.89 -28.48
C LYS A 169 -2.34 10.87 -27.36
N LEU A 170 -3.13 11.19 -26.35
CA LEU A 170 -3.43 10.32 -25.24
C LEU A 170 -4.63 9.45 -25.58
N GLN A 171 -4.46 8.13 -25.39
CA GLN A 171 -5.55 7.18 -25.48
C GLN A 171 -5.79 6.51 -24.12
N ILE A 172 -7.05 6.28 -23.81
CA ILE A 172 -7.48 5.59 -22.59
C ILE A 172 -8.41 4.43 -22.94
N SER A 173 -8.47 3.45 -22.05
CA SER A 173 -9.27 2.24 -22.26
C SER A 173 -9.74 1.65 -20.93
N PRO A 174 -10.99 1.11 -20.87
CA PRO A 174 -11.46 0.39 -19.69
C PRO A 174 -10.97 -1.07 -19.66
N ASP A 175 -10.74 -1.69 -20.82
CA ASP A 175 -10.49 -3.13 -21.01
C ASP A 175 -9.09 -3.45 -21.57
N GLY A 176 -8.33 -2.43 -21.99
CA GLY A 176 -7.01 -2.55 -22.60
C GLY A 176 -7.05 -2.93 -24.09
N SER A 177 -8.23 -3.08 -24.67
CA SER A 177 -8.43 -3.54 -26.06
C SER A 177 -9.16 -2.50 -26.91
N THR A 178 -10.17 -1.84 -26.34
CA THR A 178 -10.96 -0.79 -26.97
C THR A 178 -10.46 0.58 -26.52
N TRP A 179 -9.95 1.39 -27.45
CA TRP A 179 -9.24 2.63 -27.12
C TRP A 179 -10.02 3.87 -27.56
N VAL A 180 -10.04 4.87 -26.68
CA VAL A 180 -10.67 6.16 -26.91
C VAL A 180 -9.60 7.25 -26.88
N ASP A 181 -9.63 8.13 -27.88
CA ASP A 181 -8.79 9.34 -27.89
C ASP A 181 -9.30 10.32 -26.82
N ASN A 182 -8.47 10.63 -25.82
CA ASN A 182 -8.84 11.49 -24.70
C ASN A 182 -8.14 12.86 -24.72
N SER A 183 -7.24 13.07 -25.68
CA SER A 183 -6.68 14.38 -26.00
C SER A 183 -6.79 14.66 -27.50
N SER A 184 -6.79 15.94 -27.85
CA SER A 184 -6.49 16.37 -29.22
C SER A 184 -5.09 15.92 -29.62
N VAL A 185 -4.87 15.78 -30.92
CA VAL A 185 -3.54 15.52 -31.49
C VAL A 185 -2.67 16.75 -31.30
N VAL A 186 -1.48 16.55 -30.74
CA VAL A 186 -0.45 17.58 -30.58
C VAL A 186 0.67 17.31 -31.57
N THR A 187 1.04 18.33 -32.36
CA THR A 187 2.25 18.27 -33.19
C THR A 187 3.42 18.80 -32.39
N LEU A 188 4.41 17.94 -32.18
CA LEU A 188 5.61 18.21 -31.40
C LEU A 188 6.79 18.46 -32.34
N ASN A 189 7.30 19.69 -32.29
CA ASN A 189 8.50 20.07 -33.02
C ASN A 189 9.74 19.36 -32.50
N GLN A 190 10.77 19.30 -33.33
CA GLN A 190 12.10 18.83 -32.94
C GLN A 190 12.60 19.60 -31.71
N ASN A 191 13.23 18.89 -30.78
CA ASN A 191 13.80 19.44 -29.53
C ASN A 191 12.76 20.15 -28.65
N SER A 192 11.49 19.80 -28.78
CA SER A 192 10.40 20.36 -28.00
C SER A 192 9.78 19.31 -27.07
N ALA A 193 9.04 19.78 -26.08
CA ALA A 193 8.33 18.93 -25.13
C ALA A 193 6.84 19.31 -25.04
N THR A 194 6.01 18.33 -24.73
CA THR A 194 4.59 18.53 -24.43
C THR A 194 4.14 17.62 -23.29
N ALA A 195 3.02 17.96 -22.66
CA ALA A 195 2.40 17.16 -21.62
C ALA A 195 0.96 16.84 -22.01
N LEU A 196 0.57 15.57 -21.89
CA LEU A 196 -0.78 15.09 -22.14
C LEU A 196 -1.40 14.70 -20.80
N VAL A 197 -2.57 15.29 -20.50
CA VAL A 197 -3.31 15.04 -19.26
C VAL A 197 -4.67 14.46 -19.62
N ALA A 198 -5.10 13.43 -18.89
CA ALA A 198 -6.40 12.84 -19.09
C ALA A 198 -7.51 13.75 -18.57
N SER A 199 -8.56 13.95 -19.37
CA SER A 199 -9.80 14.61 -18.94
C SER A 199 -10.76 13.63 -18.24
N ILE A 200 -10.60 12.33 -18.50
CA ILE A 200 -11.43 11.25 -17.96
C ILE A 200 -10.49 10.11 -17.52
N PHE A 201 -10.79 9.50 -16.37
CA PHE A 201 -9.99 8.42 -15.80
C PHE A 201 -10.58 7.05 -16.14
N LEU A 202 -9.82 6.24 -16.86
CA LEU A 202 -10.10 4.82 -17.08
C LEU A 202 -8.93 3.97 -16.59
N LYS A 203 -9.13 2.65 -16.53
CA LYS A 203 -8.15 1.70 -15.98
C LYS A 203 -6.81 1.73 -16.72
N TYR A 204 -6.83 1.89 -18.04
CA TYR A 204 -5.64 1.83 -18.88
C TYR A 204 -5.42 3.12 -19.65
N ALA A 205 -4.15 3.47 -19.86
CA ALA A 205 -3.73 4.60 -20.66
C ALA A 205 -2.50 4.25 -21.51
N ARG A 206 -2.33 4.94 -22.65
CA ARG A 206 -1.16 4.85 -23.52
C ARG A 206 -1.01 6.11 -24.37
N VAL A 207 0.17 6.33 -24.92
CA VAL A 207 0.39 7.40 -25.91
C VAL A 207 0.38 6.80 -27.31
N TYR A 208 -0.39 7.39 -28.21
CA TYR A 208 -0.32 7.09 -29.64
C TYR A 208 0.54 8.16 -30.31
N TYR A 209 1.56 7.73 -31.07
CA TYR A 209 2.54 8.62 -31.67
C TYR A 209 2.78 8.27 -33.14
N ALA A 210 3.12 9.27 -33.97
CA ALA A 210 3.49 9.07 -35.37
C ALA A 210 4.49 10.14 -35.81
N ALA A 211 5.35 9.82 -36.78
CA ALA A 211 6.12 10.85 -37.49
C ALA A 211 5.18 11.69 -38.37
N VAL A 212 5.48 12.97 -38.55
CA VAL A 212 4.76 13.82 -39.52
C VAL A 212 5.26 13.58 -40.95
N ASN A 213 6.53 13.24 -41.11
CA ASN A 213 7.18 13.05 -42.40
C ASN A 213 8.09 11.82 -42.36
N ALA A 214 7.89 10.88 -43.29
CA ALA A 214 8.72 9.67 -43.39
C ALA A 214 10.18 9.94 -43.82
N ALA A 215 10.46 11.12 -44.38
CA ALA A 215 11.82 11.53 -44.75
C ALA A 215 12.66 12.01 -43.56
N SER A 216 12.04 12.29 -42.41
CA SER A 216 12.72 12.79 -41.21
C SER A 216 12.55 11.79 -40.07
N THR A 217 13.66 11.41 -39.46
CA THR A 217 13.67 10.48 -38.33
C THR A 217 13.38 11.21 -37.03
N VAL A 218 12.45 10.69 -36.22
CA VAL A 218 12.09 11.23 -34.91
C VAL A 218 12.55 10.29 -33.78
N ASP A 219 13.07 10.88 -32.70
CA ASP A 219 13.36 10.18 -31.45
C ASP A 219 12.48 10.78 -30.34
N LEU A 220 11.69 9.96 -29.62
CA LEU A 220 10.77 10.40 -28.56
C LEU A 220 11.13 9.76 -27.22
N SER A 221 11.27 10.59 -26.19
CA SER A 221 11.28 10.15 -24.79
C SER A 221 9.89 10.38 -24.20
N ILE A 222 9.23 9.33 -23.73
CA ILE A 222 7.87 9.42 -23.14
C ILE A 222 7.96 9.02 -21.67
N PHE A 223 7.42 9.85 -20.79
CA PHE A 223 7.43 9.71 -19.35
C PHE A 223 5.99 9.63 -18.84
N LEU A 224 5.63 8.57 -18.12
CA LEU A 224 4.39 8.49 -17.35
C LEU A 224 4.69 8.92 -15.92
N GLN A 225 4.03 9.98 -15.48
CA GLN A 225 4.11 10.48 -14.11
C GLN A 225 2.73 10.44 -13.46
N GLY A 226 2.66 9.92 -12.24
CA GLY A 226 1.40 9.71 -11.54
C GLY A 226 1.48 9.94 -10.05
N GLN A 227 0.39 10.46 -9.48
CA GLN A 227 0.20 10.65 -8.05
C GLN A 227 -0.87 9.67 -7.53
N ALA A 228 -0.52 8.82 -6.56
CA ALA A 228 -1.46 7.94 -5.86
C ALA A 228 -2.25 8.63 -4.73
#